data_AF-A0A537TWG3-F1
#
_entry.id   AF-A0A537TWG3-F1
#
_cell.length_a   1.000
_cell.length_b   1.000
_cell.length_c   1.000
_cell.angle_alpha   90.00
_cell.angle_beta   90.00
_cell.angle_gamma   90.00
#
_symmetry.space_group_name_H-M   'P 1'
#
loop_
_entity.id
_entity.type
_entity.pdbx_description
1 polymer ?
#
loop_
_entity_poly.entity_id
_entity_poly.type
_entity_poly.pdbx_seq_one_letter_code
_entity_poly.pdbx_strand_id
1 'polypeptide(L)'
;MLTTKREPASVGEILVEEFMEPLGLTQGELAEAMGVPRKHVNELCNNRRAITADTVLMLARVFGNSADFWLNVQRRNDLWQALHSPERRQRIERARPVRTAAA
;
A
#
# COMPACT_ATOMS: atom_id res chain seq x y z
N MET A 1 4.49 16.53 -0.12
CA MET A 1 4.34 15.13 0.35
C MET A 1 4.51 15.13 1.86
N LEU A 2 3.62 14.46 2.60
CA LEU A 2 3.76 14.34 4.05
C LEU A 2 4.79 13.26 4.35
N THR A 3 6.04 13.65 4.58
CA THR A 3 7.07 12.75 5.09
C THR A 3 6.92 12.72 6.61
N THR A 4 6.24 11.70 7.13
CA THR A 4 6.04 11.55 8.58
C THR A 4 7.28 10.95 9.24
N LYS A 5 7.55 11.35 10.49
CA LYS A 5 8.65 10.77 11.29
C LYS A 5 8.39 9.31 11.66
N ARG A 6 7.12 8.92 11.77
CA ARG A 6 6.69 7.53 12.05
C ARG A 6 6.39 6.80 10.76
N GLU A 7 6.64 5.50 10.77
CA GLU A 7 6.27 4.59 9.69
C GLU A 7 4.75 4.66 9.43
N PRO A 8 4.31 4.88 8.19
CA PRO A 8 2.89 4.85 7.83
C PRO A 8 2.36 3.42 7.91
N ALA A 9 1.09 3.30 8.30
CA ALA A 9 0.37 2.04 8.21
C ALA A 9 0.47 1.44 6.81
N SER A 10 0.76 0.16 6.77
CA SER A 10 0.83 -0.66 5.57
C SER A 10 -0.57 -0.98 5.04
N VAL A 11 -0.62 -1.51 3.82
CA VAL A 11 -1.90 -1.93 3.23
C VAL A 11 -2.50 -3.09 4.01
N GLY A 12 -1.67 -4.04 4.48
CA GLY A 12 -2.13 -5.17 5.28
C GLY A 12 -2.75 -4.74 6.60
N GLU A 13 -2.11 -3.81 7.33
CA GLU A 13 -2.64 -3.27 8.59
C GLU A 13 -3.97 -2.55 8.35
N ILE A 14 -4.03 -1.64 7.36
CA ILE A 14 -5.29 -0.94 7.02
C ILE A 14 -6.39 -1.94 6.63
N LEU A 15 -6.07 -2.94 5.81
CA LEU A 15 -7.05 -3.95 5.39
C LEU A 15 -7.60 -4.73 6.59
N VAL A 16 -6.74 -5.11 7.53
CA VAL A 16 -7.14 -5.92 8.70
C VAL A 16 -7.89 -5.06 9.71
N GLU A 17 -7.26 -3.99 10.21
CA GLU A 17 -7.73 -3.22 11.37
C GLU A 17 -8.91 -2.30 11.02
N GLU A 18 -8.95 -1.74 9.81
CA GLU A 18 -9.97 -0.74 9.44
C GLU A 18 -11.15 -1.34 8.65
N PHE A 19 -11.00 -2.55 8.09
CA PHE A 19 -12.03 -3.18 7.26
C PHE A 19 -12.41 -4.56 7.75
N MET A 20 -11.46 -5.50 7.83
CA MET A 20 -11.82 -6.89 8.14
C MET A 20 -12.31 -7.07 9.57
N GLU A 21 -11.61 -6.54 10.56
CA GLU A 21 -11.99 -6.66 11.97
C GLU A 21 -13.33 -5.95 12.28
N PRO A 22 -13.56 -4.69 11.86
CA PRO A 22 -14.85 -4.01 12.12
C PRO A 22 -16.04 -4.68 11.43
N LEU A 23 -15.82 -5.35 10.30
CA LEU A 23 -16.86 -6.07 9.55
C LEU A 23 -17.00 -7.54 9.99
N GLY A 24 -16.14 -8.04 10.88
CA GLY A 24 -16.10 -9.45 11.26
C GLY A 24 -15.75 -10.39 10.09
N LEU A 25 -15.06 -9.89 9.06
CA LEU A 25 -14.72 -10.64 7.86
C LEU A 25 -13.47 -11.51 8.06
N THR A 26 -13.58 -12.78 7.70
CA THR A 26 -12.44 -13.68 7.60
C THR A 26 -11.69 -13.48 6.28
N GLN A 27 -10.42 -13.92 6.23
CA GLN A 27 -9.65 -13.95 4.97
C GLN A 27 -10.29 -14.84 3.90
N GLY A 28 -11.12 -15.81 4.29
CA GLY A 28 -11.83 -16.70 3.36
C GLY A 28 -12.97 -15.95 2.66
N GLU A 29 -13.82 -15.29 3.44
CA GLU A 29 -14.95 -14.51 2.91
C GLU A 29 -14.47 -13.37 2.02
N LEU A 30 -13.40 -12.67 2.40
CA LEU A 30 -12.81 -11.65 1.53
C LEU A 30 -12.25 -12.25 0.23
N ALA A 31 -11.61 -13.42 0.30
CA ALA A 31 -11.09 -14.08 -0.89
C ALA A 31 -12.20 -14.50 -1.85
N GLU A 32 -13.31 -15.03 -1.32
CA GLU A 32 -14.51 -15.34 -2.09
C GLU A 32 -15.12 -14.09 -2.73
N ALA A 33 -15.28 -12.99 -1.96
CA ALA A 33 -15.82 -11.73 -2.46
C ALA A 33 -14.94 -11.08 -3.55
N MET A 34 -13.62 -11.22 -3.44
CA MET A 34 -12.67 -10.75 -4.44
C MET A 34 -12.54 -11.72 -5.64
N GLY A 35 -13.00 -12.96 -5.54
CA GLY A 35 -12.80 -13.98 -6.57
C GLY A 35 -11.34 -14.42 -6.72
N VAL A 36 -10.55 -14.40 -5.64
CA VAL A 36 -9.12 -14.77 -5.63
C VAL A 36 -8.84 -15.92 -4.67
N PRO A 37 -7.73 -16.66 -4.80
CA PRO A 37 -7.36 -17.68 -3.82
C PRO A 37 -7.13 -17.08 -2.43
N ARG A 38 -7.52 -17.78 -1.36
CA ARG A 38 -7.29 -17.36 0.05
C ARG A 38 -5.84 -16.98 0.33
N LYS A 39 -4.87 -17.65 -0.31
CA LYS A 39 -3.44 -17.33 -0.21
C LYS A 39 -3.14 -15.88 -0.66
N HIS A 40 -3.84 -15.37 -1.67
CA HIS A 40 -3.69 -13.99 -2.13
C HIS A 40 -4.05 -13.02 -1.01
N VAL A 41 -5.23 -13.17 -0.40
CA VAL A 41 -5.66 -12.32 0.72
C VAL A 41 -4.73 -12.46 1.92
N ASN A 42 -4.29 -13.68 2.23
CA ASN A 42 -3.31 -13.91 3.30
C ASN A 42 -2.00 -13.15 3.06
N GLU A 43 -1.47 -13.16 1.84
CA GLU A 43 -0.26 -12.42 1.49
C GLU A 43 -0.47 -10.90 1.59
N LEU A 44 -1.65 -10.40 1.24
CA LEU A 44 -2.01 -8.98 1.40
C LEU A 44 -2.07 -8.58 2.89
N CYS A 45 -2.82 -9.32 3.71
CA CYS A 45 -2.94 -9.03 5.15
C CYS A 45 -1.60 -9.05 5.88
N ASN A 46 -0.64 -9.86 5.42
CA ASN A 46 0.68 -9.99 6.03
C ASN A 46 1.77 -9.16 5.33
N ASN A 47 1.42 -8.24 4.43
CA ASN A 47 2.37 -7.43 3.65
C ASN A 47 3.44 -8.25 2.90
N ARG A 48 3.12 -9.50 2.53
CA ARG A 48 4.01 -10.40 1.76
C ARG A 48 3.84 -10.24 0.26
N ARG A 49 2.91 -9.39 -0.18
CA ARG A 49 2.62 -9.07 -1.56
C ARG A 49 2.29 -7.59 -1.68
N ALA A 50 2.88 -6.94 -2.69
CA ALA A 50 2.47 -5.59 -3.09
C ALA A 50 1.12 -5.65 -3.82
N ILE A 51 0.28 -4.64 -3.61
CA ILE A 51 -0.99 -4.50 -4.34
C ILE A 51 -0.75 -4.23 -5.83
N THR A 52 -1.47 -4.94 -6.69
CA THR A 52 -1.53 -4.67 -8.14
C THR A 52 -2.72 -3.78 -8.48
N ALA A 53 -2.77 -3.27 -9.73
CA ALA A 53 -3.92 -2.52 -10.23
C ALA A 53 -5.23 -3.31 -10.12
N ASP A 54 -5.21 -4.60 -10.48
CA ASP A 54 -6.38 -5.47 -10.37
C ASP A 54 -6.80 -5.65 -8.90
N THR A 55 -5.84 -5.88 -7.99
CA THR A 55 -6.12 -6.02 -6.56
C THR A 55 -6.80 -4.77 -5.99
N VAL A 56 -6.33 -3.56 -6.32
CA VAL A 56 -6.95 -2.34 -5.79
C VAL A 56 -8.34 -2.09 -6.36
N LEU A 57 -8.59 -2.46 -7.63
CA LEU A 57 -9.93 -2.36 -8.22
C LEU A 57 -10.89 -3.36 -7.57
N MET A 58 -10.43 -4.58 -7.26
CA MET A 58 -11.22 -5.57 -6.53
C MET A 58 -11.54 -5.09 -5.11
N LEU A 59 -10.55 -4.62 -4.35
CA LEU A 59 -10.75 -4.09 -3.00
C LEU A 59 -11.70 -2.89 -3.00
N ALA A 60 -11.53 -1.95 -3.95
CA ALA A 60 -12.43 -0.82 -4.13
C ALA A 60 -13.88 -1.26 -4.39
N ARG A 61 -14.07 -2.29 -5.23
CA ARG A 61 -15.38 -2.85 -5.53
C ARG A 61 -16.02 -3.54 -4.31
N VAL A 62 -15.24 -4.29 -3.54
CA VAL A 62 -15.70 -5.03 -2.35
C VAL A 62 -16.08 -4.08 -1.22
N PHE A 63 -15.24 -3.07 -0.94
CA PHE A 63 -15.43 -2.17 0.21
C PHE A 63 -16.13 -0.85 -0.12
N GLY A 64 -16.49 -0.62 -1.40
CA GLY A 64 -17.21 0.58 -1.82
C GLY A 64 -16.41 1.87 -1.72
N ASN A 65 -15.08 1.81 -1.76
CA ASN A 65 -14.18 2.96 -1.76
C ASN A 65 -13.45 3.09 -3.12
N SER A 66 -12.44 3.97 -3.22
CA SER A 66 -11.71 4.19 -4.47
C SER A 66 -10.44 3.35 -4.57
N ALA A 67 -10.03 3.00 -5.80
CA ALA A 67 -8.74 2.34 -6.04
C ALA A 67 -7.56 3.22 -5.56
N ASP A 68 -7.69 4.54 -5.72
CA ASP A 68 -6.72 5.52 -5.24
C ASP A 68 -6.52 5.46 -3.73
N PHE A 69 -7.55 5.13 -2.94
CA PHE A 69 -7.39 4.96 -1.49
C PHE A 69 -6.29 3.94 -1.18
N TRP A 70 -6.39 2.74 -1.77
CA TRP A 70 -5.42 1.67 -1.56
C TRP A 70 -4.04 2.01 -2.12
N LEU A 71 -3.97 2.59 -3.31
CA LEU A 71 -2.71 3.05 -3.91
C LEU A 71 -2.02 4.13 -3.06
N ASN A 72 -2.80 5.01 -2.44
CA ASN A 72 -2.27 6.06 -1.57
C ASN A 72 -1.64 5.48 -0.30
N VAL A 73 -2.20 4.40 0.27
CA VAL A 73 -1.62 3.69 1.42
C VAL A 73 -0.27 3.09 1.04
N GLN A 74 -0.21 2.30 -0.04
CA GLN A 74 1.03 1.71 -0.54
C GLN A 74 2.09 2.77 -0.84
N ARG A 75 1.72 3.83 -1.56
CA ARG A 75 2.64 4.91 -1.94
C ARG A 75 3.27 5.59 -0.73
N ARG A 76 2.51 5.82 0.35
CA ARG A 76 3.04 6.44 1.58
C ARG A 76 4.10 5.54 2.21
N ASN A 77 3.82 4.24 2.32
CA ASN A 77 4.76 3.27 2.88
C ASN A 77 6.02 3.13 2.01
N ASP A 78 5.88 2.99 0.68
CA ASP A 78 7.00 2.88 -0.26
C ASP A 78 7.96 4.08 -0.21
N LEU A 79 7.41 5.30 -0.18
CA LEU A 79 8.19 6.53 -0.07
C LEU A 79 8.88 6.64 1.28
N TRP A 80 8.19 6.27 2.37
CA TRP A 80 8.77 6.28 3.70
C TRP A 80 9.94 5.29 3.79
N GLN A 81 9.75 4.05 3.35
CA GLN A 81 10.81 3.04 3.32
C GLN A 81 12.01 3.48 2.45
N ALA A 82 11.75 4.14 1.32
CA ALA A 82 12.82 4.67 0.47
C ALA A 82 13.70 5.71 1.18
N LEU A 83 13.08 6.56 1.98
CA LEU A 83 13.76 7.62 2.72
C LEU A 83 14.40 7.13 4.03
N HIS A 84 13.98 5.97 4.54
CA HIS A 84 14.48 5.39 5.80
C HIS A 84 15.45 4.21 5.60
N SER A 85 15.68 3.74 4.36
CA SER A 85 16.80 2.86 4.03
C SER A 85 18.06 3.70 3.76
N PRO A 86 19.18 3.48 4.48
CA PRO A 86 20.43 4.23 4.28
C PRO A 86 20.93 4.18 2.83
N GLU A 87 20.90 3.00 2.22
CA GLU A 87 21.40 2.76 0.86
C GLU A 87 20.55 3.49 -0.17
N ARG A 88 19.22 3.35 -0.07
CA ARG A 88 18.27 4.01 -0.98
C ARG A 88 18.33 5.53 -0.81
N ARG A 89 18.36 6.01 0.43
CA ARG A 89 18.46 7.43 0.77
C ARG A 89 19.72 8.06 0.20
N GLN A 90 20.88 7.44 0.40
CA GLN A 90 22.14 7.94 -0.16
C GLN A 90 22.08 8.03 -1.69
N ARG A 91 21.47 7.04 -2.35
CA ARG A 91 21.26 7.08 -3.81
C ARG A 91 20.34 8.23 -4.24
N ILE A 92 19.25 8.47 -3.51
CA ILE A 92 18.31 9.56 -3.76
C ILE A 92 19.00 10.92 -3.60
N GLU A 93 19.77 11.12 -2.53
CA GLU A 93 20.48 12.38 -2.25
C GLU A 93 21.56 12.71 -3.29
N ARG A 94 22.10 11.71 -3.98
CA ARG A 94 23.06 11.90 -5.10
C ARG A 94 22.40 12.32 -6.41
N ALA A 95 21.09 12.15 -6.55
CA ALA A 95 20.38 12.51 -7.78
C ALA A 95 20.43 14.03 -8.00
N ARG A 96 20.52 14.45 -9.27
CA ARG A 96 20.61 15.87 -9.67
C ARG A 96 19.51 16.21 -10.66
N PRO A 97 18.95 17.44 -10.63
CA PRO A 97 17.97 17.87 -11.62
C PRO A 97 18.60 17.87 -13.01
N VAL A 98 17.88 17.33 -14.00
CA VAL A 98 18.39 17.15 -15.37
C VAL A 98 18.52 18.50 -16.12
N ARG A 99 17.81 19.54 -15.68
CA ARG A 99 18.01 20.94 -16.10
C ARG A 99 17.60 21.85 -14.94
N THR A 100 18.49 22.71 -14.46
CA THR A 100 18.08 23.92 -13.76
C THR A 100 17.59 24.87 -14.85
N ALA A 101 16.30 25.21 -14.89
CA ALA A 101 15.88 26.31 -15.74
C ALA A 101 16.65 27.55 -15.25
N ALA A 102 17.60 28.01 -16.06
CA ALA A 102 18.18 29.32 -15.91
C ALA A 102 17.04 30.34 -16.03
N ALA A 103 16.87 31.14 -14.99
CA ALA A 103 16.15 32.41 -15.07
C ALA A 103 17.09 33.47 -15.66
#